data_AF-A0AAJ0I7W0-F1
#
_entry.id   AF-A0AAJ0I7W0-F1
#
_cell.length_a   1.000
_cell.length_b   1.000
_cell.length_c   1.000
_cell.angle_alpha   90.00
_cell.angle_beta   90.00
_cell.angle_gamma   90.00
#
_symmetry.space_group_name_H-M   'P 1'
#
loop_
_entity.id
_entity.type
_entity.pdbx_description
1 polymer ?
#
loop_
_entity_poly.entity_id
_entity_poly.type
_entity_poly.pdbx_seq_one_letter_code
_entity_poly.pdbx_strand_id
1 'polypeptide(L)'
;MATPIKIRLNGLDMVVDAVPLELEAFKPFGDAVANPQPNLHPAMANDTAGMPFDAIVANQGTAIKYQHVSRIENLYDQAPSGRTGVAVSNMFTCASRALPRRLEVGVEREIFPVTVLERHPFTSQTFVPLRADPQSRYLVVVAPSLSPSAQDQQLPVPSSRPPGTIANRELPGRGLPDLKGLRAFIATTNQAVTYGAGTWHSPMVALGPADKAIDFFVFQFANEVSVEDCQEVLFGPSTVTVRLQPQSRASKL
;
A
#
# COMPACT_ATOMS: atom_id res chain seq x y z
N MET A 1 14.15 -11.57 -12.08
CA MET A 1 13.39 -10.32 -12.30
C MET A 1 13.09 -10.20 -13.78
N ALA A 2 11.81 -10.06 -14.16
CA ALA A 2 11.41 -9.72 -15.52
C ALA A 2 11.96 -8.33 -15.89
N THR A 3 12.22 -8.06 -17.18
CA THR A 3 12.73 -6.75 -17.62
C THR A 3 11.68 -5.67 -17.34
N PRO A 4 11.96 -4.63 -16.52
CA PRO A 4 10.99 -3.60 -16.20
C PRO A 4 10.59 -2.77 -17.43
N ILE A 5 9.31 -2.40 -17.52
CA ILE A 5 8.82 -1.51 -18.58
C ILE A 5 9.20 -0.07 -18.23
N LYS A 6 9.83 0.65 -19.16
CA LYS A 6 10.20 2.06 -18.96
C LYS A 6 9.09 2.97 -19.48
N ILE A 7 8.52 3.78 -18.60
CA ILE A 7 7.53 4.81 -18.97
C ILE A 7 8.26 6.16 -19.09
N ARG A 8 8.01 6.88 -20.19
CA ARG A 8 8.50 8.25 -20.41
C ARG A 8 7.30 9.20 -20.49
N LEU A 9 7.30 10.26 -19.68
CA LEU A 9 6.25 11.31 -19.73
C LEU A 9 6.57 12.48 -20.67
N ASN A 10 7.50 12.32 -21.63
CA ASN A 10 7.82 13.34 -22.66
C ASN A 10 8.00 14.78 -22.12
N GLY A 11 8.63 14.93 -20.95
CA GLY A 11 8.91 16.24 -20.34
C GLY A 11 7.82 16.80 -19.43
N LEU A 12 6.77 16.03 -19.11
CA LEU A 12 5.81 16.38 -18.06
C LEU A 12 6.33 15.89 -16.69
N ASP A 13 6.49 16.84 -15.77
CA ASP A 13 6.76 16.58 -14.37
C ASP A 13 5.43 16.53 -13.60
N MET A 14 5.14 15.41 -12.94
CA MET A 14 3.95 15.27 -12.12
C MET A 14 4.29 15.43 -10.64
N VAL A 15 3.50 16.26 -9.94
CA VAL A 15 3.64 16.49 -8.51
C VAL A 15 2.37 16.07 -7.79
N VAL A 16 2.50 15.22 -6.75
CA VAL A 16 1.37 14.73 -5.94
C VAL A 16 1.63 15.04 -4.47
N ASP A 17 0.64 15.59 -3.78
CA ASP A 17 0.74 15.82 -2.34
C ASP A 17 0.38 14.56 -1.56
N ALA A 18 1.23 14.19 -0.60
CA ALA A 18 0.91 13.15 0.35
C ALA A 18 -0.06 13.67 1.41
N VAL A 19 -1.12 12.90 1.68
CA VAL A 19 -2.14 13.19 2.71
C VAL A 19 -2.12 12.10 3.79
N PRO A 20 -2.72 12.28 4.98
CA PRO A 20 -2.84 11.18 5.94
C PRO A 20 -3.53 9.95 5.34
N LEU A 21 -3.09 8.74 5.73
CA LEU A 21 -3.74 7.50 5.31
C LEU A 21 -5.09 7.35 6.01
N GLU A 22 -6.16 7.31 5.22
CA GLU A 22 -7.55 7.09 5.67
C GLU A 22 -8.15 5.87 4.98
N LEU A 23 -9.01 5.13 5.72
CA LEU A 23 -9.62 3.88 5.25
C LEU A 23 -10.41 4.06 3.94
N GLU A 24 -11.35 5.00 3.89
CA GLU A 24 -12.21 5.18 2.72
C GLU A 24 -11.44 5.74 1.52
N ALA A 25 -10.45 6.61 1.75
CA ALA A 25 -9.62 7.15 0.68
C ALA A 25 -8.70 6.08 0.04
N PHE A 26 -8.27 5.08 0.82
CA PHE A 26 -7.40 4.01 0.35
C PHE A 26 -8.15 2.81 -0.26
N LYS A 27 -9.45 2.67 0.04
CA LYS A 27 -10.33 1.57 -0.38
C LYS A 27 -10.25 1.14 -1.85
N PRO A 28 -10.08 2.06 -2.85
CA PRO A 28 -9.93 1.67 -4.25
C PRO A 28 -8.65 0.86 -4.54
N PHE A 29 -7.62 1.03 -3.71
CA PHE A 29 -6.29 0.43 -3.90
C PHE A 29 -6.05 -0.78 -3.01
N GLY A 30 -6.78 -0.88 -1.90
CA GLY A 30 -6.52 -1.88 -0.87
C GLY A 30 -7.25 -1.57 0.43
N ASP A 31 -6.72 -2.08 1.54
CA ASP A 31 -7.25 -1.86 2.89
C ASP A 31 -6.21 -1.16 3.76
N ALA A 32 -6.63 -0.12 4.48
CA ALA A 32 -5.86 0.47 5.58
C ALA A 32 -6.37 -0.12 6.88
N VAL A 33 -5.53 -0.86 7.61
CA VAL A 33 -5.93 -1.58 8.83
C VAL A 33 -5.44 -0.81 10.05
N ALA A 34 -6.36 -0.41 10.91
CA ALA A 34 -6.08 0.28 12.17
C ALA A 34 -7.17 -0.06 13.19
N ASN A 35 -6.94 0.25 14.47
CA ASN A 35 -8.01 0.21 15.46
C ASN A 35 -9.06 1.29 15.11
N PRO A 36 -10.31 0.93 14.77
CA PRO A 36 -11.33 1.92 14.41
C PRO A 36 -11.90 2.68 15.62
N GLN A 37 -11.64 2.23 16.85
CA GLN A 37 -12.04 2.88 18.09
C GLN A 37 -10.83 3.00 19.04
N PRO A 38 -9.81 3.80 18.70
CA PRO A 38 -8.54 3.85 19.44
C PRO A 38 -8.68 4.37 20.88
N ASN A 39 -9.75 5.12 21.17
CA ASN A 39 -10.02 5.69 22.49
C ASN A 39 -10.94 4.81 23.35
N LEU A 40 -11.47 3.71 22.80
CA LEU A 40 -12.32 2.79 23.54
C LEU A 40 -11.47 1.69 24.17
N HIS A 41 -11.44 1.64 25.49
CA HIS A 41 -10.87 0.49 26.18
C HIS A 41 -11.80 -0.72 26.01
N PRO A 42 -11.32 -1.89 25.51
CA PRO A 42 -12.20 -3.03 25.20
C PRO A 42 -13.08 -3.50 26.37
N ALA A 43 -12.56 -3.49 27.60
CA ALA A 43 -13.33 -3.86 28.80
C ALA A 43 -14.52 -2.94 29.13
N MET A 44 -14.62 -1.79 28.45
CA MET A 44 -15.72 -0.84 28.61
C MET A 44 -16.79 -1.01 27.52
N ALA A 45 -16.58 -1.89 26.53
CA ALA A 45 -17.55 -2.15 25.48
C ALA A 45 -18.60 -3.15 25.97
N ASN A 46 -19.76 -2.62 26.42
CA ASN A 46 -20.90 -3.44 26.84
C ASN A 46 -21.59 -4.15 25.66
N ASP A 47 -21.57 -3.51 24.49
CA ASP A 47 -21.95 -4.08 23.20
C ASP A 47 -21.10 -3.47 22.08
N THR A 48 -21.34 -3.91 20.84
CA THR A 48 -20.66 -3.44 19.63
C THR A 48 -21.63 -2.86 18.61
N ALA A 49 -22.84 -2.46 19.03
CA ALA A 49 -23.85 -1.93 18.13
C ALA A 49 -23.34 -0.64 17.46
N GLY A 50 -23.42 -0.60 16.12
CA GLY A 50 -22.95 0.54 15.33
C GLY A 50 -21.42 0.63 15.16
N MET A 51 -20.64 -0.30 15.73
CA MET A 51 -19.22 -0.40 15.43
C MET A 51 -18.99 -0.96 14.03
N PRO A 52 -17.91 -0.54 13.32
CA PRO A 52 -17.62 -1.04 11.98
C PRO A 52 -17.16 -2.50 12.01
N PHE A 53 -17.10 -3.12 10.83
CA PHE A 53 -16.55 -4.47 10.64
C PHE A 53 -17.24 -5.56 11.47
N ASP A 54 -18.56 -5.47 11.63
CA ASP A 54 -19.38 -6.44 12.37
C ASP A 54 -18.73 -6.85 13.70
N ALA A 55 -18.25 -5.85 14.44
CA ALA A 55 -17.45 -6.07 15.62
C ALA A 55 -18.21 -6.92 16.65
N ILE A 56 -17.49 -7.78 17.37
CA ILE A 56 -18.05 -8.56 18.47
C ILE A 56 -17.21 -8.40 19.73
N VAL A 57 -17.87 -8.42 20.89
CA VAL A 57 -17.17 -8.60 22.17
C VAL A 57 -16.64 -10.04 22.22
N ALA A 58 -15.38 -10.18 22.56
CA ALA A 58 -14.66 -11.44 22.65
C ALA A 58 -13.92 -11.55 23.99
N ASN A 59 -13.29 -12.70 24.24
CA ASN A 59 -12.46 -12.97 25.41
C ASN A 59 -13.16 -12.58 26.74
N GLN A 60 -14.40 -13.04 26.92
CA GLN A 60 -15.19 -12.79 28.13
C GLN A 60 -15.33 -11.30 28.48
N GLY A 61 -15.44 -10.42 27.48
CA GLY A 61 -15.59 -8.97 27.70
C GLY A 61 -14.28 -8.18 27.67
N THR A 62 -13.13 -8.83 27.44
CA THR A 62 -11.81 -8.16 27.49
C THR A 62 -11.23 -7.80 26.13
N ALA A 63 -11.91 -8.18 25.04
CA ALA A 63 -11.47 -7.85 23.68
C ALA A 63 -12.65 -7.44 22.80
N ILE A 64 -12.36 -6.59 21.81
CA ILE A 64 -13.26 -6.33 20.68
C ILE A 64 -12.60 -6.95 19.45
N LYS A 65 -13.32 -7.82 18.75
CA LYS A 65 -12.87 -8.41 17.49
C LYS A 65 -13.57 -7.72 16.33
N TYR A 66 -12.82 -6.92 15.57
CA TYR A 66 -13.25 -6.38 14.28
C TYR A 66 -13.06 -7.43 13.19
N GLN A 67 -14.13 -7.79 12.49
CA GLN A 67 -14.13 -8.93 11.58
C GLN A 67 -13.68 -8.51 10.19
N HIS A 68 -12.78 -9.30 9.60
CA HIS A 68 -12.39 -9.16 8.20
C HIS A 68 -11.93 -7.75 7.78
N VAL A 69 -11.14 -7.10 8.64
CA VAL A 69 -10.61 -5.74 8.43
C VAL A 69 -9.73 -5.59 7.18
N SER A 70 -9.30 -6.70 6.58
CA SER A 70 -8.61 -6.73 5.29
C SER A 70 -8.90 -8.02 4.53
N ARG A 71 -8.72 -7.98 3.20
CA ARG A 71 -8.91 -9.12 2.28
C ARG A 71 -7.57 -9.61 1.77
N ILE A 72 -7.25 -10.86 2.10
CA ILE A 72 -6.07 -11.54 1.56
C ILE A 72 -6.49 -12.38 0.37
N GLU A 73 -5.85 -12.17 -0.77
CA GLU A 73 -6.19 -12.80 -2.05
C GLU A 73 -5.06 -13.69 -2.56
N ASN A 74 -5.42 -14.90 -2.99
CA ASN A 74 -4.57 -15.80 -3.77
C ASN A 74 -5.30 -16.12 -5.07
N LEU A 75 -4.75 -15.67 -6.19
CA LEU A 75 -5.33 -15.83 -7.52
C LEU A 75 -4.40 -16.64 -8.44
N TYR A 76 -3.36 -17.27 -7.90
CA TYR A 76 -2.34 -17.99 -8.68
C TYR A 76 -2.88 -19.22 -9.41
N ASP A 77 -4.08 -19.71 -9.10
CA ASP A 77 -4.77 -20.75 -9.90
C ASP A 77 -5.03 -20.31 -11.35
N GLN A 78 -4.98 -19.00 -11.62
CA GLN A 78 -5.10 -18.39 -12.95
C GLN A 78 -3.73 -18.03 -13.57
N ALA A 79 -2.62 -18.30 -12.87
CA ALA A 79 -1.29 -17.96 -13.35
C ALA A 79 -0.89 -18.87 -14.54
N PRO A 80 -0.38 -18.31 -15.66
CA PRO A 80 -0.03 -19.08 -16.86
C PRO A 80 0.98 -20.21 -16.62
N SER A 81 1.86 -20.08 -15.63
CA SER A 81 2.83 -21.12 -15.28
C SER A 81 2.19 -22.42 -14.75
N GLY A 82 0.93 -22.37 -14.31
CA GLY A 82 0.27 -23.46 -13.61
C GLY A 82 0.84 -23.74 -12.21
N ARG A 83 1.76 -22.91 -11.70
CA ARG A 83 2.31 -23.06 -10.34
C ARG A 83 1.36 -22.43 -9.32
N THR A 84 1.00 -23.23 -8.32
CA THR A 84 0.20 -22.77 -7.18
C THR A 84 0.93 -21.70 -6.38
N GLY A 85 0.20 -20.65 -6.00
CA GLY A 85 0.70 -19.65 -5.05
C GLY A 85 0.66 -20.20 -3.64
N VAL A 86 1.81 -20.20 -2.97
CA VAL A 86 1.94 -20.57 -1.56
C VAL A 86 1.95 -19.32 -0.68
N ALA A 87 1.36 -19.41 0.50
CA ALA A 87 1.42 -18.32 1.47
C ALA A 87 2.86 -18.15 1.94
N VAL A 88 3.40 -16.94 1.84
CA VAL A 88 4.74 -16.60 2.29
C VAL A 88 4.70 -15.43 3.27
N SER A 89 5.58 -15.51 4.26
CA SER A 89 5.74 -14.49 5.29
C SER A 89 7.18 -14.03 5.28
N ASN A 90 7.38 -12.73 5.10
CA ASN A 90 8.70 -12.11 5.02
C ASN A 90 8.80 -10.99 6.05
N MET A 91 10.03 -10.53 6.29
CA MET A 91 10.28 -9.35 7.10
C MET A 91 11.08 -8.34 6.29
N PHE A 92 10.62 -7.09 6.29
CA PHE A 92 11.33 -5.97 5.71
C PHE A 92 11.78 -5.06 6.85
N THR A 93 13.09 -4.87 7.00
CA THR A 93 13.63 -3.84 7.88
C THR A 93 14.02 -2.63 7.02
N CYS A 94 13.28 -1.54 7.16
CA CYS A 94 13.36 -0.39 6.28
C CYS A 94 13.96 0.80 7.02
N ALA A 95 15.18 1.20 6.67
CA ALA A 95 15.78 2.43 7.18
C ALA A 95 14.96 3.67 6.75
N SER A 96 14.77 4.61 7.67
CA SER A 96 14.16 5.91 7.39
C SER A 96 14.96 6.64 6.32
N ARG A 97 14.29 7.08 5.25
CA ARG A 97 14.94 7.78 4.14
C ARG A 97 15.09 9.27 4.46
N ALA A 98 16.30 9.80 4.30
CA ALA A 98 16.52 11.23 4.25
C ALA A 98 15.96 11.78 2.93
N LEU A 99 14.92 12.61 3.00
CA LEU A 99 14.29 13.17 1.82
C LEU A 99 14.92 14.50 1.42
N PRO A 100 15.21 14.73 0.14
CA PRO A 100 15.61 16.05 -0.33
C PRO A 100 14.50 17.06 -0.08
N ARG A 101 14.89 18.33 0.06
CA ARG A 101 13.96 19.45 0.24
C ARG A 101 13.93 20.31 -1.00
N ARG A 102 12.74 20.84 -1.31
CA ARG A 102 12.51 21.77 -2.42
C ARG A 102 11.77 22.99 -1.89
N LEU A 103 12.28 24.17 -2.25
CA LEU A 103 11.61 25.44 -1.97
C LEU A 103 10.56 25.68 -3.06
N GLU A 104 9.29 25.75 -2.68
CA GLU A 104 8.17 26.02 -3.58
C GLU A 104 7.28 27.10 -2.97
N VAL A 105 7.07 28.21 -3.69
CA VAL A 105 6.21 29.34 -3.27
C VAL A 105 6.56 29.82 -1.84
N GLY A 106 7.86 29.89 -1.52
CA GLY A 106 8.36 30.35 -0.21
C GLY A 106 8.23 29.33 0.94
N VAL A 107 7.77 28.10 0.68
CA VAL A 107 7.69 27.02 1.67
C VAL A 107 8.64 25.90 1.29
N GLU A 108 9.53 25.53 2.21
CA GLU A 108 10.40 24.36 2.03
C GLU A 108 9.62 23.08 2.38
N ARG A 109 9.61 22.11 1.47
CA ARG A 109 8.95 20.81 1.66
C ARG A 109 9.90 19.67 1.37
N GLU A 110 9.77 18.59 2.13
CA GLU A 110 10.39 17.32 1.80
C GLU A 110 9.71 16.73 0.56
N ILE A 111 10.51 16.18 -0.36
CA ILE A 111 10.01 15.55 -1.58
C ILE A 111 10.57 14.15 -1.74
N PHE A 112 9.79 13.28 -2.36
CA PHE A 112 10.17 11.91 -2.70
C PHE A 112 10.02 11.69 -4.21
N PRO A 113 11.13 11.52 -4.95
CA PRO A 113 11.09 11.13 -6.36
C PRO A 113 10.64 9.67 -6.50
N VAL A 114 9.50 9.44 -7.16
CA VAL A 114 9.00 8.10 -7.45
C VAL A 114 9.64 7.63 -8.75
N THR A 115 10.54 6.66 -8.66
CA THR A 115 11.30 6.11 -9.79
C THR A 115 10.83 4.74 -10.23
N VAL A 116 10.01 4.08 -9.41
CA VAL A 116 9.46 2.76 -9.67
C VAL A 116 8.06 2.63 -9.07
N LEU A 117 7.18 1.96 -9.79
CA LEU A 117 5.96 1.35 -9.24
C LEU A 117 6.00 -0.14 -9.57
N GLU A 118 5.54 -0.95 -8.64
CA GLU A 118 5.40 -2.39 -8.76
C GLU A 118 3.96 -2.84 -8.50
N ARG A 119 3.62 -4.04 -8.93
CA ARG A 119 2.37 -4.70 -8.55
C ARG A 119 2.55 -6.21 -8.43
N HIS A 120 1.70 -6.81 -7.60
CA HIS A 120 1.56 -8.25 -7.45
C HIS A 120 0.22 -8.68 -8.07
N PRO A 121 0.18 -9.14 -9.33
CA PRO A 121 -1.07 -9.32 -10.06
C PRO A 121 -1.98 -10.42 -9.48
N PHE A 122 -1.39 -11.47 -8.91
CA PHE A 122 -2.14 -12.64 -8.42
C PHE A 122 -2.30 -12.70 -6.91
N THR A 123 -1.90 -11.65 -6.17
CA THR A 123 -2.03 -11.65 -4.71
C THR A 123 -2.15 -10.26 -4.12
N SER A 124 -2.84 -10.17 -2.99
CA SER A 124 -2.71 -9.02 -2.09
C SER A 124 -1.36 -9.07 -1.38
N GLN A 125 -0.79 -7.91 -1.05
CA GLN A 125 0.41 -7.83 -0.21
C GLN A 125 0.15 -6.94 0.99
N THR A 126 0.39 -7.46 2.18
CA THR A 126 0.15 -6.77 3.45
C THR A 126 1.47 -6.42 4.13
N PHE A 127 1.62 -5.17 4.55
CA PHE A 127 2.70 -4.70 5.42
C PHE A 127 2.14 -4.31 6.78
N VAL A 128 2.65 -4.95 7.84
CA VAL A 128 2.26 -4.68 9.23
C VAL A 128 3.49 -4.19 9.99
N PRO A 129 3.53 -2.92 10.45
CA PRO A 129 4.59 -2.47 11.35
C PRO A 129 4.57 -3.32 12.63
N LEU A 130 5.74 -3.82 13.04
CA LEU A 130 5.87 -4.66 14.24
C LEU A 130 5.93 -3.86 15.54
N ARG A 131 6.15 -2.54 15.44
CA ARG A 131 6.27 -1.64 16.59
C ARG A 131 5.65 -0.30 16.31
N ALA A 132 4.80 0.15 17.23
CA ALA A 132 4.36 1.52 17.31
C ALA A 132 5.53 2.44 17.71
N ASP A 133 5.81 3.44 16.88
CA ASP A 133 6.77 4.51 17.13
C ASP A 133 6.19 5.83 16.59
N PRO A 134 5.86 6.80 17.48
CA PRO A 134 5.28 8.07 17.05
C PRO A 134 6.25 8.96 16.26
N GLN A 135 7.56 8.66 16.27
CA GLN A 135 8.55 9.38 15.47
C GLN A 135 8.72 8.79 14.06
N SER A 136 8.16 7.61 13.82
CA SER A 136 8.28 6.87 12.57
C SER A 136 6.92 6.78 11.86
N ARG A 137 6.96 6.90 10.54
CA ARG A 137 5.82 6.82 9.64
C ARG A 137 6.29 6.28 8.30
N TYR A 138 5.40 5.99 7.37
CA TYR A 138 5.81 5.50 6.07
C TYR A 138 4.92 6.06 4.97
N LEU A 139 5.53 6.25 3.80
CA LEU A 139 4.85 6.77 2.62
C LEU A 139 4.34 5.59 1.80
N VAL A 140 3.05 5.66 1.47
CA VAL A 140 2.33 4.73 0.60
C VAL A 140 2.00 5.48 -0.68
N VAL A 141 2.52 5.04 -1.81
CA VAL A 141 2.21 5.60 -3.13
C VAL A 141 1.51 4.54 -3.93
N VAL A 142 0.35 4.87 -4.51
CA VAL A 142 -0.48 3.93 -5.27
C VAL A 142 -1.00 4.59 -6.54
N ALA A 143 -1.28 3.78 -7.56
CA ALA A 143 -1.90 4.24 -8.79
C ALA A 143 -2.96 3.24 -9.29
N PRO A 144 -4.07 3.72 -9.89
CA PRO A 144 -4.96 2.85 -10.63
C PRO A 144 -4.27 2.34 -11.90
N SER A 145 -4.88 1.38 -12.59
CA SER A 145 -4.40 0.90 -13.89
C SER A 145 -5.13 1.63 -15.02
N LEU A 146 -4.40 1.91 -16.11
CA LEU A 146 -5.00 2.32 -17.38
C LEU A 146 -5.77 1.14 -18.00
N SER A 147 -6.54 1.43 -19.05
CA SER A 147 -7.04 0.37 -19.93
C SER A 147 -5.88 -0.41 -20.58
N PRO A 148 -6.03 -1.72 -20.81
CA PRO A 148 -5.02 -2.52 -21.50
C PRO A 148 -4.60 -1.96 -22.86
N SER A 149 -3.33 -2.16 -23.21
CA SER A 149 -2.70 -1.66 -24.43
C SER A 149 -1.75 -2.69 -25.05
N ALA A 150 -1.16 -2.37 -26.21
CA ALA A 150 -0.14 -3.22 -26.81
C ALA A 150 1.13 -3.35 -25.94
N GLN A 151 1.41 -2.37 -25.07
CA GLN A 151 2.62 -2.37 -24.22
C GLN A 151 2.56 -3.38 -23.07
N ASP A 152 1.34 -3.69 -22.61
CA ASP A 152 1.10 -4.60 -21.49
C ASP A 152 0.58 -5.98 -21.91
N GLN A 153 0.50 -6.25 -23.22
CA GLN A 153 -0.14 -7.46 -23.76
C GLN A 153 0.44 -8.77 -23.20
N GLN A 154 1.73 -8.78 -22.83
CA GLN A 154 2.41 -9.97 -22.30
C GLN A 154 2.38 -10.09 -20.78
N LEU A 155 1.83 -9.10 -20.06
CA LEU A 155 1.77 -9.13 -18.60
C LEU A 155 0.63 -10.04 -18.13
N PRO A 156 0.93 -11.13 -17.39
CA PRO A 156 -0.09 -12.01 -16.87
C PRO A 156 -0.86 -11.33 -15.74
N VAL A 157 -2.18 -11.51 -15.74
CA VAL A 157 -3.10 -11.04 -14.70
C VAL A 157 -4.26 -12.02 -14.54
N PRO A 158 -4.89 -12.09 -13.36
CA PRO A 158 -6.14 -12.83 -13.20
C PRO A 158 -7.26 -12.17 -13.99
N SER A 159 -8.21 -12.99 -14.46
CA SER A 159 -9.37 -12.53 -15.21
C SER A 159 -10.60 -12.32 -14.33
N SER A 160 -10.68 -13.02 -13.20
CA SER A 160 -11.79 -12.90 -12.26
C SER A 160 -11.37 -13.28 -10.84
N ARG A 161 -12.24 -12.99 -9.86
CA ARG A 161 -12.11 -13.49 -8.49
C ARG A 161 -13.00 -14.73 -8.33
N PRO A 162 -12.59 -15.73 -7.52
CA PRO A 162 -13.43 -16.88 -7.22
C PRO A 162 -14.81 -16.46 -6.66
N PRO A 163 -15.89 -17.20 -6.96
CA PRO A 163 -17.20 -16.95 -6.37
C PRO A 163 -17.14 -16.92 -4.84
N GLY A 164 -17.88 -16.00 -4.22
CA GLY A 164 -17.88 -15.83 -2.76
C GLY A 164 -16.67 -15.08 -2.20
N THR A 165 -15.74 -14.59 -3.04
CA THR A 165 -14.68 -13.68 -2.59
C THR A 165 -15.30 -12.39 -2.07
N ILE A 166 -15.02 -12.06 -0.82
CA ILE A 166 -15.53 -10.86 -0.16
C ILE A 166 -14.63 -9.66 -0.52
N ALA A 167 -14.46 -9.37 -1.80
CA ALA A 167 -13.72 -8.20 -2.27
C ALA A 167 -14.67 -7.24 -2.98
N ASN A 168 -14.79 -6.02 -2.47
CA ASN A 168 -15.71 -5.00 -3.00
C ASN A 168 -15.02 -4.10 -4.04
N ARG A 169 -14.06 -4.65 -4.80
CA ARG A 169 -13.29 -3.92 -5.82
C ARG A 169 -13.14 -4.77 -7.07
N GLU A 170 -13.07 -4.13 -8.24
CA GLU A 170 -12.76 -4.80 -9.50
C GLU A 170 -11.28 -5.19 -9.55
N LEU A 171 -10.92 -6.14 -10.43
CA LEU A 171 -9.51 -6.43 -10.69
C LEU A 171 -8.95 -5.32 -11.60
N PRO A 172 -7.77 -4.74 -11.30
CA PRO A 172 -7.22 -3.64 -12.10
C PRO A 172 -6.91 -4.01 -13.57
N GLY A 173 -6.85 -5.31 -13.88
CA GLY A 173 -6.45 -5.81 -15.19
C GLY A 173 -4.96 -5.58 -15.47
N ARG A 174 -4.56 -5.75 -16.73
CA ARG A 174 -3.14 -5.72 -17.12
C ARG A 174 -2.56 -4.34 -17.40
N GLY A 175 -3.38 -3.30 -17.48
CA GLY A 175 -2.91 -1.97 -17.87
C GLY A 175 -1.78 -1.44 -16.98
N LEU A 176 -0.90 -0.65 -17.59
CA LEU A 176 0.16 0.10 -16.90
C LEU A 176 -0.43 1.13 -15.91
N PRO A 177 0.34 1.65 -14.93
CA PRO A 177 -0.22 2.57 -13.95
C PRO A 177 -0.69 3.87 -14.59
N ASP A 178 -1.90 4.30 -14.24
CA ASP A 178 -2.41 5.63 -14.57
C ASP A 178 -1.81 6.64 -13.59
N LEU A 179 -0.75 7.32 -14.04
CA LEU A 179 -0.07 8.34 -13.26
C LEU A 179 -0.99 9.52 -12.92
N LYS A 180 -1.97 9.88 -13.76
CA LYS A 180 -2.92 10.96 -13.43
C LYS A 180 -3.78 10.61 -12.21
N GLY A 181 -4.04 9.32 -12.02
CA GLY A 181 -4.75 8.77 -10.87
C GLY A 181 -3.88 8.51 -9.65
N LEU A 182 -2.57 8.77 -9.69
CA LEU A 182 -1.64 8.48 -8.59
C LEU A 182 -2.06 9.21 -7.31
N ARG A 183 -1.92 8.52 -6.17
CA ARG A 183 -2.20 9.02 -4.82
C ARG A 183 -1.03 8.69 -3.91
N ALA A 184 -0.81 9.55 -2.92
CA ALA A 184 0.22 9.40 -1.92
C ALA A 184 -0.38 9.58 -0.53
N PHE A 185 -0.05 8.68 0.39
CA PHE A 185 -0.56 8.66 1.75
C PHE A 185 0.59 8.54 2.76
N ILE A 186 0.47 9.23 3.88
CA ILE A 186 1.35 9.07 5.05
C ILE A 186 0.64 8.20 6.07
N ALA A 187 1.16 7.00 6.27
CA ALA A 187 0.68 6.05 7.26
C ALA A 187 1.53 6.12 8.53
N THR A 188 0.91 5.96 9.68
CA THR A 188 1.60 5.82 10.97
C THR A 188 1.97 4.37 11.23
N THR A 189 2.89 4.12 12.17
CA THR A 189 3.25 2.76 12.61
C THR A 189 2.14 2.02 13.38
N ASN A 190 0.99 2.68 13.62
CA ASN A 190 -0.23 2.04 14.15
C ASN A 190 -1.19 1.56 13.06
N GLN A 191 -0.83 1.77 11.79
CA GLN A 191 -1.61 1.37 10.64
C GLN A 191 -0.85 0.27 9.90
N ALA A 192 -1.54 -0.74 9.44
CA ALA A 192 -1.06 -1.68 8.43
C ALA A 192 -1.72 -1.36 7.09
N VAL A 193 -1.10 -1.78 5.99
CA VAL A 193 -1.62 -1.58 4.64
C VAL A 193 -1.62 -2.90 3.91
N THR A 194 -2.76 -3.24 3.32
CA THR A 194 -2.88 -4.34 2.36
C THR A 194 -3.15 -3.74 0.99
N TYR A 195 -2.21 -3.89 0.05
CA TYR A 195 -2.47 -3.63 -1.36
C TYR A 195 -3.38 -4.74 -1.91
N GLY A 196 -4.44 -4.35 -2.63
CA GLY A 196 -5.28 -5.32 -3.35
C GLY A 196 -4.51 -5.99 -4.49
N ALA A 197 -4.96 -7.17 -4.93
CA ALA A 197 -4.31 -7.87 -6.04
C ALA A 197 -4.27 -7.00 -7.31
N GLY A 198 -3.07 -6.86 -7.87
CA GLY A 198 -2.79 -6.06 -9.06
C GLY A 198 -2.71 -4.55 -8.87
N THR A 199 -2.84 -4.03 -7.65
CA THR A 199 -2.67 -2.59 -7.36
C THR A 199 -1.23 -2.16 -7.59
N TRP A 200 -1.02 -1.14 -8.42
CA TRP A 200 0.28 -0.49 -8.58
C TRP A 200 0.63 0.32 -7.33
N HIS A 201 1.83 0.13 -6.81
CA HIS A 201 2.33 0.82 -5.63
C HIS A 201 3.84 1.01 -5.67
N SER A 202 4.38 1.98 -4.93
CA SER A 202 5.83 2.14 -4.77
C SER A 202 6.36 1.10 -3.76
N PRO A 203 7.59 0.60 -3.93
CA PRO A 203 8.30 -0.11 -2.87
C PRO A 203 8.32 0.71 -1.57
N MET A 204 8.35 0.02 -0.43
CA MET A 204 8.17 0.63 0.89
C MET A 204 9.14 1.80 1.18
N VAL A 205 8.59 2.90 1.71
CA VAL A 205 9.33 4.13 2.04
C VAL A 205 9.14 4.46 3.52
N ALA A 206 10.07 4.01 4.36
CA ALA A 206 10.11 4.41 5.76
C ALA A 206 10.56 5.86 5.92
N LEU A 207 9.95 6.57 6.85
CA LEU A 207 10.17 7.98 7.17
C LEU A 207 10.32 8.16 8.68
N GLY A 208 11.21 9.06 9.07
CA GLY A 208 11.50 9.34 10.47
C GLY A 208 12.93 9.87 10.63
N PRO A 209 13.44 9.94 11.88
CA PRO A 209 14.85 10.22 12.14
C PRO A 209 15.76 9.24 11.40
N ALA A 210 16.92 9.72 10.94
CA ALA A 210 17.83 8.96 10.07
C ALA A 210 18.46 7.72 10.73
N ASP A 211 18.46 7.66 12.06
CA ASP A 211 18.93 6.53 12.87
C ASP A 211 17.85 5.48 13.15
N LYS A 212 16.63 5.66 12.59
CA LYS A 212 15.50 4.76 12.79
C LYS A 212 15.28 3.84 11.60
N ALA A 213 14.68 2.69 11.88
CA ALA A 213 14.13 1.77 10.90
C ALA A 213 12.72 1.34 11.34
N ILE A 214 11.90 0.93 10.37
CA ILE A 214 10.61 0.30 10.62
C ILE A 214 10.72 -1.16 10.17
N ASP A 215 10.41 -2.07 11.09
CA ASP A 215 10.29 -3.49 10.79
C ASP A 215 8.85 -3.81 10.41
N PHE A 216 8.65 -4.36 9.22
CA PHE A 216 7.36 -4.81 8.73
C PHE A 216 7.34 -6.33 8.66
N PHE A 217 6.32 -6.93 9.27
CA PHE A 217 5.88 -8.25 8.87
C PHE A 217 5.12 -8.13 7.55
N VAL A 218 5.53 -8.93 6.57
CA VAL A 218 4.98 -8.87 5.21
C VAL A 218 4.34 -10.21 4.87
N PHE A 219 3.09 -10.16 4.42
CA PHE A 219 2.33 -11.34 4.05
C PHE A 219 1.81 -11.22 2.62
N GLN A 220 2.01 -12.27 1.83
CA GLN A 220 1.49 -12.40 0.47
C GLN A 220 1.46 -13.88 0.06
N PHE A 221 0.97 -14.15 -1.14
CA PHE A 221 1.25 -15.42 -1.82
C PHE A 221 2.38 -15.25 -2.83
N ALA A 222 3.09 -16.33 -3.15
CA ALA A 222 4.11 -16.34 -4.20
C ALA A 222 4.15 -17.71 -4.88
N ASN A 223 4.47 -17.76 -6.16
CA ASN A 223 4.68 -19.01 -6.90
C ASN A 223 6.10 -19.15 -7.48
N GLU A 224 6.97 -18.20 -7.14
CA GLU A 224 8.38 -18.12 -7.54
C GLU A 224 8.59 -17.88 -9.05
N VAL A 225 7.54 -17.47 -9.77
CA VAL A 225 7.63 -17.08 -11.18
C VAL A 225 7.66 -15.56 -11.24
N SER A 226 8.83 -15.01 -11.55
CA SER A 226 9.12 -13.59 -11.38
C SER A 226 8.06 -12.62 -11.92
N VAL A 227 7.50 -12.85 -13.12
CA VAL A 227 6.53 -11.93 -13.77
C VAL A 227 5.10 -12.12 -13.26
N GLU A 228 4.82 -13.27 -12.64
CA GLU A 228 3.53 -13.57 -11.99
C GLU A 228 3.54 -13.08 -10.54
N ASP A 229 4.71 -13.14 -9.89
CA ASP A 229 4.90 -12.60 -8.54
C ASP A 229 4.99 -11.08 -8.54
N CYS A 230 5.80 -10.45 -9.40
CA CYS A 230 6.00 -9.01 -9.38
C CYS A 230 6.19 -8.42 -10.79
N GLN A 231 5.51 -7.32 -11.06
CA GLN A 231 5.65 -6.56 -12.29
C GLN A 231 6.06 -5.14 -11.95
N GLU A 232 7.10 -4.63 -12.61
CA GLU A 232 7.69 -3.32 -12.32
C GLU A 232 7.63 -2.40 -13.54
N VAL A 233 7.36 -1.12 -13.28
CA VAL A 233 7.57 -0.04 -14.23
C VAL A 233 8.55 0.97 -13.66
N LEU A 234 9.44 1.48 -14.51
CA LEU A 234 10.45 2.46 -14.14
C LEU A 234 10.15 3.82 -14.76
N PHE A 235 10.41 4.87 -14.01
CA PHE A 235 10.31 6.27 -14.43
C PHE A 235 11.67 6.96 -14.42
N GLY A 236 11.77 8.08 -15.12
CA GLY A 236 12.90 8.99 -14.94
C GLY A 236 12.85 9.65 -13.55
N PRO A 237 13.99 10.07 -12.98
CA PRO A 237 14.07 10.63 -11.63
C PRO A 237 13.25 11.92 -11.41
N SER A 238 12.87 12.63 -12.48
CA SER A 238 12.04 13.85 -12.37
C SER A 238 10.58 13.64 -12.76
N THR A 239 10.21 12.43 -13.19
CA THR A 239 8.92 12.16 -13.83
C THR A 239 7.74 12.26 -12.85
N VAL A 240 7.90 11.73 -11.64
CA VAL A 240 6.87 11.77 -10.59
C VAL A 240 7.52 12.16 -9.27
N THR A 241 7.00 13.21 -8.63
CA THR A 241 7.47 13.68 -7.32
C THR A 241 6.31 13.70 -6.34
N VAL A 242 6.49 13.10 -5.17
CA VAL A 242 5.57 13.24 -4.05
C VAL A 242 6.07 14.35 -3.12
N ARG A 243 5.21 15.30 -2.77
CA ARG A 243 5.48 16.31 -1.74
C ARG A 243 4.89 15.86 -0.41
N LEU A 244 5.69 15.95 0.64
CA LEU A 244 5.22 15.70 1.99
C LEU A 244 4.75 17.01 2.61
N GLN A 245 3.70 16.95 3.43
CA GLN A 245 3.30 18.11 4.21
C GLN A 245 4.37 18.44 5.25
N PRO A 246 4.64 19.74 5.52
CA PRO A 246 5.48 20.15 6.63
C PRO A 246 4.96 19.50 7.91
N GLN A 247 5.85 18.92 8.69
CA GLN A 247 5.49 18.45 10.02
C GLN A 247 5.02 19.66 10.82
N SER A 248 3.81 19.64 11.37
CA SER A 248 3.48 20.60 12.42
C SER A 248 4.53 20.39 13.52
N ARG A 249 5.23 21.47 13.89
CA ARG A 249 6.03 21.41 15.12
C ARG A 249 5.02 21.13 16.22
N ALA A 250 4.95 19.89 16.70
CA ALA A 250 4.37 19.64 18.01
C ALA A 250 5.07 20.63 18.94
N SER A 251 4.29 21.51 19.58
CA SER A 251 4.83 22.42 20.58
C SER A 251 5.59 21.56 21.58
N LYS A 252 6.89 21.82 21.72
CA LYS A 252 7.61 21.36 22.90
C LYS A 252 6.94 22.04 24.09
N LEU A 253 5.97 21.38 24.69
CA LEU A 253 5.45 21.65 26.02
C LEU A 253 5.96 20.52 26.91
#